data_AF-U2ENX7-F1
#
_entry.id   AF-U2ENX7-F1
#
_cell.length_a   1.000
_cell.length_b   1.000
_cell.length_c   1.000
_cell.angle_alpha   90.00
_cell.angle_beta   90.00
_cell.angle_gamma   90.00
#
_symmetry.space_group_name_H-M   'P 1'
#
loop_
_entity.id
_entity.type
_entity.pdbx_description
1 polymer ?
#
loop_
_entity_poly.entity_id
_entity_poly.type
_entity_poly.pdbx_seq_one_letter_code
_entity_poly.pdbx_strand_id
1 'polypeptide(L)'
;MKTFNEIMKIRDEPDNKPEVTKRKFQVKKTNNEKMQAFGWASVAIAENGETLEDWQGDIIEPDELESAAYKFVDLYREGGEMHERGGVAYLIESVVFTEEKMAAMGIPEGTLPVGWWIGFQVTDADVWEKVKDGTYSMFSIEGEAERVEVNNE
;
A
#
# COMPACT_ATOMS: atom_id res chain seq x y z
N MET A 1 24.32 -14.84 -15.74
CA MET A 1 22.90 -14.61 -15.43
C MET A 1 22.58 -13.17 -15.78
N LYS A 2 21.48 -12.93 -16.49
CA LYS A 2 21.04 -11.57 -16.83
C LYS A 2 20.24 -11.01 -15.66
N THR A 3 20.42 -9.73 -15.34
CA THR A 3 19.65 -9.06 -14.27
C THR A 3 18.24 -8.71 -14.76
N PHE A 4 17.28 -8.56 -13.85
CA PHE A 4 15.87 -8.30 -14.16
C PHE A 4 15.66 -7.07 -15.07
N ASN A 5 16.52 -6.06 -14.92
CA ASN A 5 16.55 -4.85 -15.76
C ASN A 5 16.95 -5.12 -17.22
N GLU A 6 17.65 -6.21 -17.53
CA GLU A 6 18.07 -6.54 -18.90
C GLU A 6 16.99 -7.27 -19.72
N ILE A 7 15.93 -7.75 -19.06
CA ILE A 7 14.81 -8.47 -19.71
C ILE A 7 13.71 -7.49 -20.15
N MET A 8 13.55 -6.37 -19.43
CA MET A 8 12.60 -5.31 -19.71
C MET A 8 13.15 -4.32 -20.77
N LYS A 9 13.22 -4.74 -22.03
CA LYS A 9 13.15 -3.76 -23.14
C LYS A 9 11.70 -3.30 -23.27
N ILE A 10 11.31 -2.37 -22.39
CA ILE A 10 10.06 -1.64 -22.49
C ILE A 10 10.10 -0.89 -23.83
N ARG A 11 9.15 -1.23 -24.71
CA ARG A 11 8.92 -0.51 -25.95
C ARG A 11 8.40 0.87 -25.57
N ASP A 12 9.11 1.91 -26.00
CA ASP A 12 8.60 3.28 -26.04
C ASP A 12 7.43 3.33 -27.04
N GLU A 13 6.19 3.18 -26.57
CA GLU A 13 5.02 3.65 -27.28
C GLU A 13 4.42 4.85 -26.51
N PRO A 14 3.97 5.90 -27.22
CA PRO A 14 3.55 7.14 -26.59
C PRO A 14 2.23 6.94 -25.83
N ASP A 15 2.29 7.07 -24.50
CA ASP A 15 1.14 7.08 -23.61
C ASP A 15 0.20 8.23 -23.96
N ASN A 16 -0.92 7.92 -24.58
CA ASN A 16 -2.07 8.82 -24.72
C ASN A 16 -3.15 8.44 -23.69
N LYS A 17 -2.73 8.18 -22.45
CA LYS A 17 -3.62 7.94 -21.30
C LYS A 17 -3.94 9.27 -20.60
N PRO A 18 -5.17 9.47 -20.11
CA PRO A 18 -5.51 10.64 -19.31
C PRO A 18 -4.58 10.74 -18.09
N GLU A 19 -4.26 11.97 -17.69
CA GLU A 19 -3.30 12.26 -16.62
C GLU A 19 -3.91 11.88 -15.25
N VAL A 20 -3.73 10.63 -14.82
CA VAL A 20 -4.19 10.15 -13.51
C VAL A 20 -3.14 10.49 -12.45
N THR A 21 -3.60 11.05 -11.32
CA THR A 21 -2.71 11.53 -10.25
C THR A 21 -2.14 10.35 -9.47
N LYS A 22 -0.90 9.93 -9.77
CA LYS A 22 -0.16 8.92 -8.99
C LYS A 22 0.03 9.38 -7.53
N ARG A 23 -0.52 8.65 -6.56
CA ARG A 23 -0.37 8.99 -5.13
C ARG A 23 0.60 8.05 -4.42
N LYS A 24 1.62 8.64 -3.79
CA LYS A 24 2.50 7.93 -2.85
C LYS A 24 1.77 7.82 -1.51
N PHE A 25 1.41 6.60 -1.09
CA PHE A 25 0.85 6.40 0.25
C PHE A 25 1.98 6.43 1.27
N GLN A 26 1.92 7.40 2.18
CA GLN A 26 3.01 7.72 3.11
C GLN A 26 2.73 7.15 4.49
N VAL A 27 3.80 6.92 5.26
CA VAL A 27 3.72 6.82 6.72
C VAL A 27 3.08 8.10 7.24
N LYS A 28 1.92 7.98 7.89
CA LYS A 28 1.12 9.11 8.39
C LYS A 28 1.36 9.40 9.85
N LYS A 29 1.79 8.41 10.62
CA LYS A 29 2.00 8.55 12.07
C LYS A 29 3.17 7.69 12.51
N THR A 30 3.99 8.24 13.39
CA THR A 30 5.04 7.49 14.09
C THR A 30 4.91 7.66 15.60
N ASN A 31 5.31 6.64 16.36
CA ASN A 31 5.57 6.73 17.79
C ASN A 31 7.05 6.44 18.02
N ASN A 32 7.83 7.49 18.27
CA ASN A 32 9.27 7.39 18.39
C ASN A 32 9.75 6.64 19.64
N GLU A 33 9.02 6.76 20.75
CA GLU A 33 9.37 6.05 21.99
C GLU A 33 9.17 4.54 21.85
N LYS A 34 8.16 4.14 21.06
CA LYS A 34 7.78 2.74 20.87
C LYS A 34 8.28 2.15 19.56
N MET A 35 8.94 2.90 18.68
CA MET A 35 9.35 2.45 17.34
C MET A 35 8.19 1.91 16.49
N GLN A 36 7.09 2.67 16.43
CA GLN A 36 5.88 2.26 15.67
C GLN A 36 5.61 3.19 14.51
N ALA A 37 5.23 2.62 13.37
CA ALA A 37 4.87 3.37 12.16
C ALA A 37 3.51 2.93 11.64
N PHE A 38 2.69 3.90 11.23
CA PHE A 38 1.34 3.68 10.74
C PHE A 38 1.05 4.53 9.51
N GLY A 39 0.18 4.04 8.64
CA GLY A 39 -0.23 4.77 7.45
C GLY A 39 -1.10 3.95 6.51
N TRP A 40 -1.39 4.54 5.36
CA TRP A 40 -2.07 3.86 4.27
C TRP A 40 -1.07 3.00 3.51
N ALA A 41 -1.34 1.71 3.43
CA ALA A 41 -0.57 0.79 2.60
C ALA A 41 -1.03 0.89 1.14
N SER A 42 -2.34 1.01 0.93
CA SER A 42 -2.97 1.26 -0.37
C SER A 42 -4.32 1.95 -0.19
N VAL A 43 -4.77 2.68 -1.20
CA VAL A 43 -6.11 3.29 -1.27
C VAL A 43 -6.70 3.02 -2.64
N ALA A 44 -7.89 2.42 -2.66
CA ALA A 44 -8.64 2.13 -3.88
C ALA A 44 -9.51 3.32 -4.30
N ILE A 45 -10.18 3.97 -3.34
CA ILE A 45 -11.09 5.10 -3.60
C ILE A 45 -10.77 6.22 -2.63
N ALA A 46 -10.57 7.43 -3.14
CA ALA A 46 -10.35 8.62 -2.33
C ALA A 46 -11.63 9.06 -1.59
N GLU A 47 -11.48 9.94 -0.61
CA GLU A 47 -12.57 10.52 0.19
C GLU A 47 -13.67 11.20 -0.65
N ASN A 48 -13.32 11.70 -1.84
CA ASN A 48 -14.23 12.32 -2.80
C ASN A 48 -14.92 11.32 -3.75
N GLY A 49 -14.73 10.01 -3.56
CA GLY A 49 -15.26 8.95 -4.41
C GLY A 49 -14.47 8.67 -5.70
N GLU A 50 -13.30 9.30 -5.88
CA GLU A 50 -12.45 9.08 -7.05
C GLU A 50 -11.66 7.78 -6.93
N THR A 51 -11.77 6.89 -7.92
CA THR A 51 -10.92 5.70 -8.04
C THR A 51 -9.47 6.12 -8.26
N LEU A 52 -8.55 5.53 -7.49
CA LEU A 52 -7.13 5.86 -7.56
C LEU A 52 -6.33 4.75 -8.24
N GLU A 53 -5.38 5.16 -9.07
CA GLU A 53 -4.29 4.28 -9.51
C GLU A 53 -3.20 4.23 -8.44
N ASP A 54 -2.63 3.04 -8.27
CA ASP A 54 -1.47 2.83 -7.42
C ASP A 54 -0.16 3.36 -8.06
N TRP A 55 0.98 3.09 -7.42
CA TRP A 55 2.28 3.52 -7.95
C TRP A 55 2.66 2.85 -9.28
N GLN A 56 2.13 1.66 -9.55
CA GLN A 56 2.35 0.86 -10.75
C GLN A 56 1.39 1.22 -11.90
N GLY A 57 0.48 2.18 -11.67
CA GLY A 57 -0.54 2.62 -12.61
C GLY A 57 -1.69 1.62 -12.73
N ASP A 58 -1.90 0.79 -11.70
CA ASP A 58 -2.96 -0.21 -11.64
C ASP A 58 -4.08 0.28 -10.71
N ILE A 59 -5.31 -0.01 -11.08
CA ILE A 59 -6.48 0.18 -10.21
C ILE A 59 -6.69 -1.12 -9.45
N ILE A 60 -6.80 -1.02 -8.13
CA ILE A 60 -7.10 -2.16 -7.26
C ILE A 60 -8.54 -2.01 -6.79
N GLU A 61 -9.40 -2.96 -7.15
CA GLU A 61 -10.77 -3.01 -6.67
C GLU A 61 -10.82 -3.16 -5.13
N PRO A 62 -11.75 -2.51 -4.43
CA PRO A 62 -11.86 -2.58 -2.96
C PRO A 62 -11.90 -4.01 -2.39
N ASP A 63 -12.62 -4.92 -3.05
CA ASP A 63 -12.78 -6.31 -2.61
C ASP A 63 -11.48 -7.12 -2.77
N GLU A 64 -10.71 -6.84 -3.83
CA GLU A 64 -9.40 -7.45 -4.05
C GLU A 64 -8.38 -6.92 -3.04
N LEU A 65 -8.39 -5.59 -2.78
CA LEU A 65 -7.56 -5.00 -1.74
C LEU A 65 -7.87 -5.60 -0.37
N GLU A 66 -9.16 -5.79 -0.04
CA GLU A 66 -9.56 -6.40 1.21
C GLU A 66 -9.08 -7.84 1.33
N SER A 67 -9.30 -8.63 0.28
CA SER A 67 -8.85 -10.02 0.20
C SER A 67 -7.33 -10.14 0.32
N ALA A 68 -6.57 -9.27 -0.34
CA ALA A 68 -5.12 -9.23 -0.26
C ALA A 68 -4.63 -8.87 1.15
N ALA A 69 -5.23 -7.86 1.79
CA ALA A 69 -4.90 -7.47 3.15
C ALA A 69 -5.16 -8.61 4.15
N TYR A 70 -6.28 -9.34 4.01
CA TYR A 70 -6.56 -10.50 4.86
C TYR A 70 -5.59 -11.66 4.64
N LYS A 71 -5.23 -11.96 3.39
CA LYS A 71 -4.19 -12.96 3.10
C LYS A 71 -2.85 -12.56 3.69
N PHE A 72 -2.49 -11.28 3.62
CA PHE A 72 -1.26 -10.78 4.23
C PHE A 72 -1.26 -10.97 5.74
N VAL A 73 -2.38 -10.62 6.39
CA VAL A 73 -2.57 -10.88 7.82
C VAL A 73 -2.54 -12.36 8.08
N ASP A 74 -3.17 -13.23 7.30
CA ASP A 74 -3.23 -14.66 7.59
C ASP A 74 -1.87 -15.35 7.51
N LEU A 75 -1.07 -15.00 6.49
CA LEU A 75 0.13 -15.74 6.11
C LEU A 75 1.43 -15.15 6.62
N TYR A 76 1.56 -13.83 6.66
CA TYR A 76 2.86 -13.17 6.87
C TYR A 76 2.93 -12.44 8.22
N ARG A 77 2.09 -11.41 8.43
CA ARG A 77 2.16 -10.51 9.61
C ARG A 77 3.55 -9.92 9.90
N GLU A 78 4.45 -9.96 8.92
CA GLU A 78 5.86 -9.63 9.06
C GLU A 78 6.17 -8.38 8.24
N GLY A 79 6.97 -7.48 8.80
CA GLY A 79 7.53 -6.35 8.08
C GLY A 79 8.97 -6.64 7.68
N GLY A 80 9.24 -6.60 6.38
CA GLY A 80 10.57 -6.70 5.80
C GLY A 80 11.18 -5.34 5.48
N GLU A 81 12.49 -5.32 5.29
CA GLU A 81 13.23 -4.19 4.72
C GLU A 81 13.49 -4.47 3.24
N MET A 82 12.92 -3.63 2.38
CA MET A 82 13.16 -3.63 0.92
C MET A 82 12.86 -4.96 0.21
N HIS A 83 12.08 -5.86 0.82
CA HIS A 83 11.84 -7.24 0.35
C HIS A 83 13.11 -8.12 0.27
N GLU A 84 14.23 -7.65 0.84
CA GLU A 84 15.50 -8.37 0.88
C GLU A 84 15.72 -9.04 2.23
N ARG A 85 15.21 -8.42 3.32
CA ARG A 85 15.45 -8.85 4.69
C ARG A 85 14.15 -8.87 5.50
N GLY A 86 13.72 -10.07 5.90
CA GLY A 86 12.62 -10.26 6.85
C GLY A 86 13.00 -9.96 8.31
N GLY A 87 12.02 -9.95 9.18
CA GLY A 87 12.16 -9.98 10.64
C GLY A 87 12.51 -8.64 11.29
N VAL A 88 12.37 -7.53 10.55
CA VAL A 88 12.73 -6.19 11.04
C VAL A 88 11.57 -5.47 11.71
N ALA A 89 10.34 -5.96 11.49
CA ALA A 89 9.14 -5.47 12.13
C ALA A 89 8.05 -6.56 12.17
N TYR A 90 7.04 -6.37 13.02
CA TYR A 90 5.85 -7.21 13.03
C TYR A 90 4.58 -6.37 13.04
N LEU A 91 3.53 -6.93 12.43
CA LEU A 91 2.24 -6.28 12.29
C LEU A 91 1.58 -6.09 13.65
N ILE A 92 1.10 -4.88 13.92
CA ILE A 92 0.33 -4.54 15.13
C ILE A 92 -1.06 -4.01 14.82
N GLU A 93 -1.29 -3.48 13.62
CA GLU A 93 -2.59 -3.00 13.15
C GLU A 93 -2.77 -3.30 11.66
N SER A 94 -3.96 -3.76 11.27
CA SER A 94 -4.35 -3.93 9.87
C SER A 94 -5.86 -3.79 9.77
N VAL A 95 -6.31 -2.73 9.10
CA VAL A 95 -7.72 -2.43 8.92
C VAL A 95 -7.94 -1.98 7.48
N VAL A 96 -8.81 -2.69 6.77
CA VAL A 96 -9.33 -2.23 5.49
C VAL A 96 -10.63 -1.49 5.77
N PHE A 97 -10.65 -0.20 5.44
CA PHE A 97 -11.83 0.63 5.53
C PHE A 97 -12.62 0.50 4.24
N THR A 98 -13.69 -0.29 4.27
CA THR A 98 -14.71 -0.32 3.21
C THR A 98 -15.87 0.58 3.59
N GLU A 99 -16.70 0.98 2.63
CA GLU A 99 -17.91 1.77 2.91
C GLU A 99 -18.82 1.06 3.93
N GLU A 100 -19.00 -0.26 3.79
CA GLU A 100 -19.79 -1.07 4.71
C GLU A 100 -19.22 -1.05 6.13
N LYS A 101 -17.90 -1.24 6.28
CA LYS A 101 -17.26 -1.21 7.60
C LYS A 101 -17.31 0.18 8.23
N MET A 102 -17.12 1.23 7.43
CA MET A 102 -17.25 2.60 7.91
C MET A 102 -18.66 2.86 8.43
N ALA A 103 -19.69 2.48 7.66
CA ALA A 103 -21.08 2.57 8.10
C ALA A 103 -21.33 1.77 9.40
N ALA A 104 -20.81 0.54 9.49
CA ALA A 104 -20.95 -0.31 10.68
C ALA A 104 -20.24 0.27 11.92
N MET A 105 -19.13 0.98 11.73
CA MET A 105 -18.39 1.69 12.79
C MET A 105 -19.03 3.05 13.15
N GLY A 106 -20.03 3.51 12.40
CA GLY A 106 -20.63 4.84 12.58
C GLY A 106 -19.77 5.98 12.02
N ILE A 107 -18.86 5.68 11.08
CA ILE A 107 -18.04 6.66 10.36
C ILE A 107 -18.84 7.13 9.14
N PRO A 108 -19.11 8.45 9.00
CA PRO A 108 -19.81 8.98 7.83
C PRO A 108 -19.06 8.73 6.53
N GLU A 109 -19.79 8.49 5.44
CA GLU A 109 -19.24 8.39 4.09
C GLU A 109 -18.40 9.62 3.72
N GLY A 110 -17.28 9.41 3.02
CA GLY A 110 -16.33 10.47 2.66
C GLY A 110 -15.45 10.99 3.80
N THR A 111 -15.56 10.44 5.02
CA THR A 111 -14.67 10.81 6.14
C THR A 111 -13.27 10.24 5.97
N LEU A 112 -13.17 9.00 5.48
CA LEU A 112 -11.94 8.30 5.20
C LEU A 112 -12.00 7.74 3.76
N PRO A 113 -10.85 7.55 3.10
CA PRO A 113 -10.83 6.86 1.83
C PRO A 113 -11.13 5.36 2.02
N VAL A 114 -11.55 4.69 0.94
CA VAL A 114 -11.61 3.23 0.89
C VAL A 114 -10.20 2.70 0.66
N GLY A 115 -9.64 2.07 1.67
CA GLY A 115 -8.23 1.69 1.62
C GLY A 115 -7.78 0.84 2.80
N TRP A 116 -6.51 0.45 2.75
CA TRP A 116 -5.87 -0.39 3.75
C TRP A 116 -4.96 0.45 4.64
N TRP A 117 -5.37 0.63 5.89
CA TRP A 117 -4.54 1.20 6.95
C TRP A 117 -3.75 0.10 7.66
N ILE A 118 -2.46 0.32 7.84
CA ILE A 118 -1.54 -0.65 8.45
C ILE A 118 -0.65 0.01 9.50
N GLY A 119 -0.24 -0.80 10.48
CA GLY A 119 0.69 -0.41 11.54
C GLY A 119 1.68 -1.51 11.87
N PHE A 120 2.95 -1.13 12.00
CA PHE A 120 4.04 -2.03 12.35
C PHE A 120 4.75 -1.59 13.62
N GLN A 121 5.11 -2.58 14.44
CA GLN A 121 6.12 -2.45 15.47
C GLN A 121 7.49 -2.78 14.85
N VAL A 122 8.36 -1.79 14.73
CA VAL A 122 9.71 -1.98 14.22
C VAL A 122 10.58 -2.48 15.38
N THR A 123 11.37 -3.52 15.11
CA THR A 123 12.26 -4.16 16.10
C THR A 123 13.73 -3.92 15.81
N ASP A 124 14.08 -3.57 14.57
CA ASP A 124 15.43 -3.21 14.15
C ASP A 124 15.66 -1.68 14.29
N ALA A 125 16.68 -1.30 15.04
CA ALA A 125 16.98 0.11 15.33
C ALA A 125 17.49 0.87 14.09
N ASP A 126 18.24 0.22 13.21
CA ASP A 126 18.78 0.85 12.01
C ASP A 126 17.66 1.13 11.00
N VAL A 127 16.72 0.19 10.87
CA VAL A 127 15.49 0.40 10.09
C VAL A 127 14.67 1.54 10.68
N TRP A 128 14.58 1.62 12.01
CA TRP A 128 13.85 2.68 12.68
C TRP A 128 14.44 4.08 12.45
N GLU A 129 15.77 4.23 12.44
CA GLU A 129 16.40 5.50 12.09
C GLU A 129 16.02 5.96 10.68
N LYS A 130 15.98 5.04 9.71
CA LYS A 130 15.57 5.33 8.33
C LYS A 130 14.09 5.73 8.21
N VAL A 131 13.23 5.20 9.10
CA VAL A 131 11.83 5.66 9.17
C VAL A 131 11.77 7.08 9.74
N LYS A 132 12.56 7.38 10.78
CA LYS A 132 12.58 8.71 11.42
C LYS A 132 13.15 9.81 10.52
N ASP A 133 14.21 9.50 9.77
CA ASP A 133 14.86 10.47 8.88
C ASP A 133 14.12 10.64 7.54
N GLY A 134 13.09 9.83 7.29
CA GLY A 134 12.23 9.89 6.10
C GLY A 134 12.78 9.12 4.90
N THR A 135 13.91 8.43 5.03
CA THR A 135 14.43 7.50 4.02
C THR A 135 13.38 6.44 3.68
N TYR A 136 12.72 5.88 4.69
CA TYR A 136 11.55 5.01 4.54
C TYR A 136 10.26 5.76 4.85
N SER A 137 9.72 6.41 3.82
CA SER A 137 8.54 7.29 3.92
C SER A 137 7.22 6.62 3.54
N MET A 138 7.25 5.37 3.08
CA MET A 138 6.06 4.62 2.63
C MET A 138 6.19 3.14 2.95
N PHE A 139 5.05 2.45 3.00
CA PHE A 139 5.02 0.98 3.01
C PHE A 139 5.11 0.47 1.58
N SER A 140 5.95 -0.53 1.35
CA SER A 140 5.97 -1.27 0.09
C SER A 140 5.23 -2.58 0.30
N ILE A 141 4.14 -2.77 -0.43
CA ILE A 141 3.41 -4.03 -0.47
C ILE A 141 3.96 -4.82 -1.65
N GLU A 142 4.48 -6.02 -1.39
CA GLU A 142 4.81 -6.98 -2.43
C GLU A 142 3.61 -7.92 -2.63
N GLY A 143 3.31 -8.22 -3.89
CA GLY A 143 2.21 -9.10 -4.28
C GLY A 143 2.30 -9.42 -5.77
N GLU A 144 1.63 -10.49 -6.19
CA GLU A 144 1.47 -10.85 -7.59
C GLU A 144 0.08 -10.41 -8.05
N ALA A 145 0.01 -9.71 -9.19
CA ALA A 145 -1.23 -9.22 -9.78
C ALA A 145 -1.30 -9.60 -11.26
N GLU A 146 -2.50 -9.94 -11.74
CA GLU A 146 -2.79 -10.11 -13.16
C GLU A 146 -3.42 -8.82 -13.70
N ARG A 147 -2.82 -8.25 -14.76
CA ARG A 147 -3.35 -7.04 -15.40
C ARG A 147 -4.44 -7.42 -16.39
N VAL A 148 -5.64 -6.87 -16.19
CA VAL A 148 -6.78 -7.01 -17.12
C VAL A 148 -7.08 -5.65 -17.74
N GLU A 149 -7.14 -5.57 -19.07
CA GLU A 149 -7.55 -4.34 -19.76
C GLU A 149 -9.02 -4.05 -19.47
N VAL A 150 -9.30 -2.86 -18.95
CA VAL A 150 -10.67 -2.37 -18.80
C VAL A 150 -11.16 -1.89 -20.16
N ASN A 151 -12.05 -2.65 -20.80
CA ASN A 151 -12.74 -2.21 -21.99
C ASN A 151 -13.77 -1.13 -21.59
N ASN A 152 -13.50 0.12 -21.97
CA ASN A 152 -14.50 1.18 -21.93
C ASN A 152 -15.50 0.95 -23.08
N GLU A 153 -16.63 0.29 -22.79
CA GLU A 153 -17.83 0.38 -23.62
C GLU A 153 -18.67 1.62 -23.25
#